data_AF-A0A2W7M3X1-F1
#
_entry.id   AF-A0A2W7M3X1-F1
#
_cell.length_a   1.000
_cell.length_b   1.000
_cell.length_c   1.000
_cell.angle_alpha   90.00
_cell.angle_beta   90.00
_cell.angle_gamma   90.00
#
_symmetry.space_group_name_H-M   'P 1'
#
loop_
_entity.id
_entity.type
_entity.pdbx_description
1 polymer ?
#
loop_
_entity_poly.entity_id
_entity_poly.type
_entity_poly.pdbx_seq_one_letter_code
_entity_poly.pdbx_strand_id
1 'polypeptide(L)'
;MSARGIGQRRGFGYSLKRWMALARYPGEDAVPINNNWVENQIRIWALGRSNWLFTGSLRSGGRAAAILRLIRSARLNRHDPHAYLKERSNMLSDAAGV
;
A
#
# COMPACT_ATOMS: atom_id res chain seq x y z
N MET A 1 34.27 12.60 10.13
CA MET A 1 32.97 13.31 10.06
C MET A 1 31.87 12.27 10.30
N SER A 2 31.19 12.31 11.46
CA SER A 2 30.27 11.24 11.88
C SER A 2 29.04 11.14 10.96
N ALA A 3 28.67 9.92 10.56
CA ALA A 3 27.52 9.62 9.69
C ALA A 3 26.19 10.23 10.16
N ARG A 4 26.08 10.57 11.45
CA ARG A 4 24.90 11.23 12.05
C ARG A 4 24.60 12.62 11.46
N GLY A 5 25.62 13.42 11.14
CA GLY A 5 25.42 14.80 10.65
C GLY A 5 24.91 14.90 9.21
N ILE A 6 25.20 13.89 8.38
CA ILE A 6 24.87 13.90 6.95
C ILE A 6 23.39 13.55 6.73
N GLY A 7 22.82 12.68 7.57
CA GLY A 7 21.40 12.32 7.53
C GLY A 7 20.49 13.50 7.89
N GLN A 8 20.84 14.24 8.95
CA GLN A 8 20.08 15.42 9.40
C GLN A 8 20.05 16.51 8.32
N ARG A 9 21.21 16.86 7.74
CA ARG A 9 21.29 17.84 6.64
C ARG A 9 20.45 17.45 5.43
N ARG A 10 20.44 16.16 5.06
CA ARG A 10 19.61 15.65 3.95
C ARG A 10 18.11 15.70 4.27
N GLY A 11 17.70 15.38 5.51
CA GLY A 11 16.31 15.50 5.95
C GLY A 11 15.80 16.94 5.91
N PHE A 12 16.60 17.89 6.39
CA PHE A 12 16.28 19.32 6.28
C PHE A 12 16.18 19.78 4.82
N GLY A 13 17.16 19.42 3.98
CA GLY A 13 17.15 19.77 2.56
C GLY A 13 15.95 19.18 1.80
N TYR A 14 15.51 17.97 2.15
CA TYR A 14 14.30 17.36 1.58
C TYR A 14 13.03 18.09 2.00
N SER A 15 12.92 18.44 3.28
CA SER A 15 11.75 19.14 3.83
C SER A 15 11.60 20.55 3.24
N LEU A 16 12.73 21.28 3.11
CA LEU A 16 12.78 22.59 2.45
C LEU A 16 12.27 22.54 1.00
N LYS A 17 12.66 21.52 0.22
CA LYS A 17 12.16 21.34 -1.16
C LYS A 17 10.65 21.06 -1.24
N ARG A 18 10.03 20.60 -0.15
CA ARG A 18 8.60 20.26 -0.05
C ARG A 18 7.77 21.32 0.66
N TRP A 19 8.38 22.46 1.03
CA TRP A 19 7.75 23.50 1.84
C TRP A 19 6.39 23.98 1.31
N MET A 20 6.25 24.16 -0.01
CA MET A 20 4.96 24.57 -0.62
C MET A 20 3.82 23.57 -0.34
N ALA A 21 4.11 22.28 -0.28
CA ALA A 21 3.11 21.26 0.04
C ALA A 21 2.80 21.24 1.54
N LEU A 22 3.83 21.42 2.38
CA LEU A 22 3.68 21.50 3.84
C LEU A 22 2.92 22.75 4.29
N ALA A 23 3.10 23.88 3.60
CA ALA A 23 2.44 25.14 3.92
C ALA A 23 0.94 25.19 3.54
N ARG A 24 0.43 24.19 2.80
CA ARG A 24 -1.01 24.03 2.53
C ARG A 24 -1.76 23.37 3.68
N TYR A 25 -1.09 22.50 4.45
CA TYR A 25 -1.67 21.79 5.59
C TYR A 25 -2.39 22.69 6.61
N PRO A 26 -1.86 23.87 7.01
CA PRO A 26 -2.55 24.75 7.97
C PRO A 26 -3.86 25.36 7.45
N GLY A 27 -4.08 25.35 6.13
CA GLY A 27 -5.27 25.93 5.49
C GLY A 27 -6.33 24.91 5.08
N GLU A 28 -6.03 23.61 5.14
CA GLU A 28 -6.94 22.52 4.78
C GLU A 28 -7.08 21.55 5.96
N ASP A 29 -8.24 21.55 6.61
CA ASP A 29 -8.63 20.65 7.70
C ASP A 29 -8.73 19.17 7.26
N ALA A 30 -8.90 18.93 5.97
CA ALA A 30 -9.03 17.59 5.38
C ALA A 30 -7.71 16.83 5.23
N VAL A 31 -6.55 17.49 5.31
CA VAL A 31 -5.25 16.84 5.12
C VAL A 31 -4.66 16.49 6.49
N PRO A 32 -4.32 15.23 6.79
CA PRO A 32 -3.68 14.87 8.05
C PRO A 32 -2.20 15.30 8.09
N ILE A 33 -1.70 15.68 9.28
CA ILE A 33 -0.31 16.15 9.49
C ILE A 33 0.74 15.07 9.19
N ASN A 34 0.34 13.81 9.29
CA ASN A 34 1.21 12.66 9.14
C ASN A 34 0.69 11.72 8.07
N ASN A 35 1.63 11.01 7.45
CA ASN A 35 1.33 10.02 6.42
C ASN A 35 1.13 8.61 7.01
N ASN A 36 1.04 8.46 8.34
CA ASN A 36 1.00 7.15 9.00
C ASN A 36 -0.12 6.26 8.48
N TRP A 37 -1.27 6.86 8.14
CA TRP A 37 -2.38 6.12 7.55
C TRP A 37 -1.96 5.45 6.24
N VAL A 38 -1.40 6.21 5.30
CA VAL A 38 -0.90 5.68 4.01
C VAL A 38 0.26 4.72 4.22
N GLU A 39 1.19 5.03 5.13
CA GLU A 39 2.33 4.17 5.44
C GLU A 39 1.88 2.79 5.94
N ASN A 40 0.91 2.76 6.86
CA ASN A 40 0.30 1.51 7.30
C ASN A 40 -0.45 0.81 6.17
N GLN A 41 -1.07 1.57 5.25
CA GLN A 41 -1.70 0.98 4.07
C GLN A 41 -0.66 0.30 3.15
N ILE A 42 0.51 0.91 2.93
CA ILE A 42 1.55 0.37 2.03
C ILE A 42 2.45 -0.69 2.69
N ARG A 43 2.50 -0.74 4.03
CA ARG A 43 3.38 -1.62 4.80
C ARG A 43 3.26 -3.10 4.42
N ILE A 44 2.03 -3.57 4.16
CA ILE A 44 1.78 -4.96 3.76
C ILE A 44 2.47 -5.29 2.43
N TRP A 45 2.53 -4.33 1.50
CA TRP A 45 3.21 -4.49 0.21
C TRP A 45 4.73 -4.44 0.37
N ALA A 46 5.23 -3.56 1.23
CA ALA A 46 6.66 -3.47 1.53
C ALA A 46 7.18 -4.76 2.19
N LEU A 47 6.43 -5.30 3.16
CA LEU A 47 6.73 -6.58 3.83
C LEU A 47 6.55 -7.78 2.89
N GLY A 48 5.53 -7.74 2.02
CA GLY A 48 5.30 -8.76 1.01
C GLY A 48 6.47 -8.85 0.03
N ARG A 49 7.08 -7.73 -0.33
CA ARG A 49 8.19 -7.68 -1.30
C ARG A 49 9.43 -8.49 -0.86
N SER A 50 9.71 -8.60 0.45
CA SER A 50 10.79 -9.46 0.96
C SER A 50 10.36 -10.92 1.13
N ASN A 51 9.06 -11.19 1.27
CA ASN A 51 8.50 -12.53 1.53
C ASN A 51 8.05 -13.24 0.24
N TRP A 52 7.91 -12.54 -0.89
CA TRP A 52 7.50 -13.11 -2.18
C TRP A 52 8.69 -13.66 -2.98
N LEU A 53 9.65 -14.28 -2.30
CA LEU A 53 10.79 -14.98 -2.92
C LEU A 53 10.34 -16.15 -3.83
N PHE A 54 9.08 -16.60 -3.74
CA PHE A 54 8.48 -17.61 -4.60
C PHE A 54 7.98 -17.08 -5.96
N THR A 55 8.14 -15.79 -6.27
CA THR A 55 7.87 -15.26 -7.61
C THR A 55 9.06 -15.47 -8.54
N GLY A 56 9.40 -16.72 -8.85
CA GLY A 56 10.37 -17.05 -9.90
C GLY A 56 9.91 -16.69 -11.32
N SER A 57 8.68 -16.19 -11.49
CA SER A 57 8.14 -15.72 -12.76
C SER A 57 7.23 -14.50 -12.60
N LEU A 58 7.20 -13.63 -13.62
CA LEU A 58 6.32 -12.46 -13.71
C LEU A 58 4.83 -12.85 -13.58
N ARG A 59 4.45 -14.01 -14.11
CA ARG A 59 3.08 -14.56 -14.02
C ARG A 59 2.68 -14.85 -12.58
N SER A 60 3.58 -15.44 -11.80
CA SER A 60 3.34 -15.73 -10.38
C SER A 60 3.14 -14.45 -9.56
N GLY A 61 3.94 -13.41 -9.85
CA GLY A 61 3.80 -12.09 -9.23
C GLY A 61 2.48 -11.40 -9.56
N GLY A 62 2.03 -11.47 -10.82
CA GLY A 62 0.73 -10.94 -11.24
C GLY A 62 -0.45 -11.59 -10.52
N ARG A 63 -0.40 -12.92 -10.31
CA ARG A 63 -1.43 -13.66 -9.55
C ARG A 63 -1.45 -13.25 -8.08
N ALA A 64 -0.30 -13.14 -7.44
CA ALA A 64 -0.20 -12.67 -6.05
C ALA A 64 -0.76 -11.25 -5.89
N ALA A 65 -0.43 -10.35 -6.83
CA ALA A 65 -0.95 -8.98 -6.84
C ALA A 65 -2.48 -8.94 -6.99
N ALA A 66 -3.06 -9.78 -7.85
CA ALA A 66 -4.51 -9.88 -8.02
C ALA A 66 -5.21 -10.33 -6.73
N ILE A 67 -4.70 -11.37 -6.06
CA ILE A 67 -5.25 -11.88 -4.80
C ILE A 67 -5.20 -10.81 -3.70
N LEU A 68 -4.04 -10.14 -3.55
CA LEU A 68 -3.89 -9.08 -2.54
C LEU A 68 -4.79 -7.88 -2.82
N ARG A 69 -5.01 -7.54 -4.09
CA ARG A 69 -5.97 -6.50 -4.48
C ARG A 69 -7.40 -6.87 -4.06
N LEU A 70 -7.82 -8.11 -4.26
CA LEU A 70 -9.15 -8.59 -3.84
C LEU A 70 -9.32 -8.56 -2.33
N ILE A 71 -8.34 -9.11 -1.58
CA ILE A 71 -8.34 -9.07 -0.11
C ILE A 71 -8.41 -7.62 0.39
N ARG A 72 -7.66 -6.71 -0.25
CA ARG A 72 -7.65 -5.30 0.13
C ARG A 72 -8.98 -4.61 -0.15
N SER A 73 -9.57 -4.89 -1.30
CA SER A 73 -10.91 -4.41 -1.67
C SER A 73 -11.96 -4.86 -0.65
N ALA A 74 -11.93 -6.14 -0.24
CA ALA A 74 -12.85 -6.66 0.77
C ALA A 74 -12.72 -5.90 2.11
N ARG A 75 -11.48 -5.73 2.59
CA ARG A 75 -11.20 -5.03 3.86
C ARG A 75 -11.62 -3.56 3.82
N LEU A 76 -11.42 -2.88 2.69
CA LEU A 76 -11.81 -1.48 2.54
C LEU A 76 -13.34 -1.31 2.61
N ASN A 77 -14.07 -2.26 2.03
CA ASN A 77 -15.53 -2.30 2.07
C ASN A 77 -16.10 -2.96 3.35
N ARG A 78 -15.25 -3.26 4.35
CA ARG A 78 -15.63 -3.92 5.62
C ARG A 78 -16.28 -5.31 5.44
N HIS A 79 -15.99 -5.99 4.33
CA HIS A 79 -16.41 -7.38 4.13
C HIS A 79 -15.38 -8.35 4.71
N ASP A 80 -15.87 -9.51 5.17
CA ASP A 80 -15.00 -10.62 5.53
C ASP A 80 -14.23 -11.08 4.27
N PRO A 81 -12.88 -11.07 4.27
CA PRO A 81 -12.10 -11.40 3.08
C PRO A 81 -12.34 -12.83 2.58
N HIS A 82 -12.60 -13.78 3.48
CA HIS A 82 -12.81 -15.16 3.10
C HIS A 82 -14.16 -15.35 2.41
N ALA A 83 -15.24 -14.81 2.99
CA ALA A 83 -16.56 -14.78 2.38
C ALA A 83 -16.54 -14.07 1.01
N TYR A 84 -15.89 -12.91 0.92
CA TYR A 84 -15.78 -12.14 -0.32
C TYR A 84 -15.03 -12.91 -1.42
N LEU A 85 -13.91 -13.57 -1.08
CA LEU A 85 -13.18 -14.38 -2.06
C LEU A 85 -14.02 -15.57 -2.55
N LYS A 86 -14.75 -16.23 -1.66
CA LYS A 86 -15.65 -17.34 -2.02
C LYS A 86 -16.77 -16.88 -2.94
N GLU A 87 -17.41 -15.77 -2.62
CA GLU A 87 -18.47 -15.18 -3.45
C GLU A 87 -17.96 -14.80 -4.84
N ARG A 88 -16.82 -14.12 -4.92
CA ARG A 88 -16.20 -13.75 -6.20
C ARG A 88 -15.76 -14.97 -7.01
N SER A 89 -15.30 -16.04 -6.35
CA SER A 89 -14.95 -17.30 -7.02
C SER A 89 -16.17 -17.99 -7.60
N ASN A 90 -17.27 -18.04 -6.83
CA ASN A 90 -18.52 -18.63 -7.29
C ASN A 90 -19.10 -17.85 -8.47
N MET A 91 -19.16 -16.51 -8.37
CA MET A 91 -19.61 -15.64 -9.47
C MET A 91 -18.79 -15.85 -10.76
N LEU A 92 -17.48 -16.09 -10.64
CA LEU A 92 -16.63 -16.38 -11.80
C LEU A 92 -16.90 -17.77 -12.39
N SER A 93 -17.22 -18.78 -11.57
CA SER A 93 -17.61 -20.12 -12.03
C SER A 93 -18.93 -20.06 -12.79
N ASP A 94 -19.93 -19.38 -12.21
CA ASP A 94 -21.26 -19.23 -12.78
C ASP A 94 -21.22 -18.47 -14.12
N ALA A 95 -20.36 -17.45 -14.22
CA ALA A 95 -20.15 -16.69 -15.46
C ALA A 95 -19.34 -17.45 -16.53
N ALA A 96 -18.53 -18.43 -16.13
CA ALA A 96 -17.74 -19.28 -17.02
C ALA A 96 -18.51 -20.54 -17.49
N GLY A 97 -19.70 -20.81 -16.93
CA GLY A 97 -20.52 -21.96 -17.28
C GLY A 97 -19.88 -23.30 -16.91
N VAL A 98 -19.16 -23.33 -15.77
CA VAL A 98 -18.55 -24.55 -15.19
C VAL A 98 -19.06 -24.77 -13.78
#